data_AF-A0A498EK44-F1
#
_entry.id   AF-A0A498EK44-F1
#
_cell.length_a   1.000
_cell.length_b   1.000
_cell.length_c   1.000
_cell.angle_alpha   90.00
_cell.angle_beta   90.00
_cell.angle_gamma   90.00
#
_symmetry.space_group_name_H-M   'P 1'
#
loop_
_entity.id
_entity.type
_entity.pdbx_description
1 polymer ?
#
loop_
_entity_poly.entity_id
_entity_poly.type
_entity_poly.pdbx_seq_one_letter_code
_entity_poly.pdbx_strand_id
1 'polypeptide(L)'
;HGAGLYNFPYVLIGARHVIPESGGFEPEELVALSLKHRRLSMFVAPTMVKRLVGHVVDANADPSGFKTIVYGGGPMYVEDIRQAMAAMGDRFVQIYGQGESPMTITALSRAQLADRNHPRYEHRLASVGVSHSMVEVRVADADGN
;
A
#
# COMPACT_ATOMS: atom_id res chain seq x y z
N HIS A 1 -10.51 -1.12 13.02
CA HIS A 1 -10.05 -0.22 11.93
C HIS A 1 -8.55 -0.46 11.72
N GLY A 2 -8.15 -1.04 10.58
CA GLY A 2 -6.77 -1.55 10.38
C GLY A 2 -5.66 -0.50 10.40
N ALA A 3 -5.97 0.76 10.10
CA ALA A 3 -5.00 1.87 10.17
C ALA A 3 -4.38 2.04 11.56
N GLY A 4 -5.11 1.73 12.63
CA GLY A 4 -4.59 1.76 13.99
C GLY A 4 -3.54 0.67 14.25
N LEU A 5 -3.65 -0.50 13.63
CA LEU A 5 -2.68 -1.59 13.81
C LEU A 5 -1.35 -1.32 13.09
N TYR A 6 -1.38 -0.59 11.98
CA TYR A 6 -0.16 -0.26 11.24
C TYR A 6 0.66 0.87 11.88
N ASN A 7 0.17 1.51 12.94
CA ASN A 7 0.93 2.56 13.63
C ASN A 7 2.05 1.99 14.53
N PHE A 8 1.92 0.75 15.02
CA PHE A 8 2.80 0.22 16.06
C PHE A 8 4.28 0.20 15.65
N PRO A 9 4.66 -0.22 14.42
CA PRO A 9 6.05 -0.13 13.98
C PRO A 9 6.60 1.30 14.01
N TYR A 10 5.76 2.30 13.74
CA TYR A 10 6.14 3.71 13.78
C TYR A 10 6.27 4.21 15.22
N VAL A 11 5.37 3.80 16.12
CA VAL A 11 5.44 4.13 17.56
C VAL A 11 6.71 3.56 18.19
N LEU A 12 7.03 2.29 17.91
CA LEU A 12 8.20 1.60 18.47
C LEU A 12 9.53 2.31 18.16
N ILE A 13 9.62 3.00 17.03
CA ILE A 13 10.81 3.75 16.63
C ILE A 13 10.70 5.27 16.89
N GLY A 14 9.64 5.72 17.57
CA GLY A 14 9.40 7.14 17.85
C GLY A 14 9.17 7.99 16.59
N ALA A 15 8.63 7.41 15.53
CA ALA A 15 8.38 8.14 14.29
C ALA A 15 7.29 9.21 14.47
N ARG A 16 7.45 10.31 13.74
CA ARG A 16 6.48 11.41 13.72
C ARG A 16 5.16 10.93 13.12
N HIS A 17 4.07 11.18 13.84
CA HIS A 17 2.72 11.01 13.33
C HIS A 17 2.23 12.35 12.78
N VAL A 18 1.79 12.36 11.52
CA VAL A 18 1.28 13.54 10.83
C VAL A 18 -0.20 13.33 10.62
N ILE A 19 -1.02 14.23 11.15
CA ILE A 19 -2.47 14.23 11.02
C ILE A 19 -2.83 15.39 10.10
N PRO A 20 -3.48 15.15 8.94
CA PRO A 20 -3.94 16.21 8.05
C PRO A 20 -4.89 17.17 8.77
N GLU A 21 -4.74 18.47 8.50
CA GLU A 21 -5.61 19.52 9.04
C GLU A 21 -7.04 19.39 8.49
N SER A 22 -7.20 18.88 7.27
CA SER A 22 -8.53 18.59 6.70
C SER A 22 -9.34 17.55 7.49
N GLY A 23 -8.67 16.74 8.31
CA GLY A 23 -9.26 15.57 8.97
C GLY A 23 -9.65 14.43 8.02
N GLY A 24 -9.36 14.56 6.72
CA GLY A 24 -9.80 13.65 5.67
C GLY A 24 -8.67 13.16 4.77
N PHE A 25 -9.06 12.58 3.65
CA PHE A 25 -8.13 12.19 2.58
C PHE A 25 -8.23 13.19 1.43
N GLU A 26 -7.34 14.18 1.46
CA GLU A 26 -7.20 15.20 0.43
C GLU A 26 -5.84 15.04 -0.28
N PRO A 27 -5.82 14.59 -1.55
CA PRO A 27 -4.58 14.32 -2.28
C PRO A 27 -3.59 15.48 -2.30
N GLU A 28 -4.08 16.71 -2.52
CA GLU A 28 -3.26 17.92 -2.56
C GLU A 28 -2.54 18.15 -1.22
N GLU A 29 -3.29 18.06 -0.12
CA GLU A 29 -2.73 18.21 1.22
C GLU A 29 -1.72 17.10 1.52
N LEU A 30 -2.02 15.85 1.14
CA LEU A 30 -1.09 14.73 1.34
C LEU A 30 0.21 14.91 0.56
N VAL A 31 0.16 15.41 -0.67
CA VAL A 31 1.37 15.76 -1.43
C VAL A 31 2.15 16.85 -0.69
N ALA A 32 1.50 17.94 -0.27
CA ALA A 32 2.14 19.03 0.47
C ALA A 32 2.80 18.53 1.77
N LEU A 33 2.10 17.70 2.54
CA LEU A 33 2.61 17.07 3.76
C LEU A 33 3.78 16.14 3.46
N SER A 34 3.72 15.37 2.37
CA SER A 34 4.81 14.49 1.95
C SER A 34 6.09 15.26 1.64
N LEU A 35 5.97 16.42 1.00
CA LEU A 35 7.11 17.28 0.66
C LEU A 35 7.65 18.01 1.90
N LYS A 36 6.77 18.46 2.80
CA LYS A 36 7.14 19.13 4.04
C LYS A 36 7.88 18.20 5.00
N HIS A 37 7.37 16.98 5.20
CA HIS A 37 7.92 16.06 6.19
C HIS A 37 8.94 15.07 5.64
N ARG A 38 8.89 14.83 4.32
CA ARG A 38 9.70 13.84 3.59
C ARG A 38 9.52 12.42 4.12
N ARG A 39 9.77 11.46 3.25
CA ARG A 39 9.71 10.03 3.55
C ARG A 39 8.38 9.57 4.17
N LEU A 40 7.27 10.18 3.76
CA LEU A 40 5.93 9.91 4.28
C LEU A 40 5.55 8.45 4.03
N SER A 41 5.02 7.77 5.04
CA SER A 41 4.50 6.42 4.93
C SER A 41 3.07 6.36 5.43
N MET A 42 2.19 5.68 4.71
CA MET A 42 0.76 5.63 5.03
C MET A 42 0.10 4.31 4.61
N PHE A 43 -1.05 4.02 5.20
CA PHE A 43 -1.95 2.94 4.78
C PHE A 43 -3.21 3.53 4.14
N VAL A 44 -3.60 3.02 2.97
CA VAL A 44 -4.75 3.52 2.19
C VAL A 44 -5.49 2.39 1.49
N ALA A 45 -6.79 2.57 1.22
CA ALA A 45 -7.55 1.66 0.37
C ALA A 45 -7.17 1.85 -1.12
N PRO A 46 -7.39 0.85 -2.00
CA PRO A 46 -7.11 0.97 -3.43
C PRO A 46 -7.79 2.18 -4.11
N THR A 47 -9.02 2.51 -3.73
CA THR A 47 -9.74 3.68 -4.24
C THR A 47 -9.05 4.99 -3.88
N MET A 48 -8.45 5.07 -2.70
CA MET A 48 -7.66 6.23 -2.26
C MET A 48 -6.33 6.32 -3.01
N VAL A 49 -5.68 5.18 -3.31
CA VAL A 49 -4.50 5.14 -4.19
C VAL A 49 -4.83 5.76 -5.54
N LYS A 50 -5.94 5.35 -6.18
CA LYS A 50 -6.37 5.91 -7.46
C LYS A 50 -6.57 7.43 -7.40
N ARG A 51 -7.25 7.92 -6.36
CA ARG A 51 -7.46 9.37 -6.16
C ARG A 51 -6.15 10.14 -6.02
N LEU A 52 -5.18 9.61 -5.26
CA LEU A 52 -3.86 10.23 -5.11
C LEU A 52 -3.06 10.22 -6.41
N VAL A 53 -3.01 9.08 -7.10
CA VAL A 53 -2.31 8.93 -8.38
C VAL A 53 -2.92 9.85 -9.44
N GLY A 54 -4.25 9.90 -9.53
CA GLY A 54 -4.97 10.81 -10.42
C GLY A 54 -4.58 12.26 -10.18
N HIS A 55 -4.62 12.72 -8.93
CA HIS A 55 -4.17 14.08 -8.59
C HIS A 55 -2.70 14.33 -8.97
N VAL A 56 -1.79 13.37 -8.70
CA VAL A 56 -0.37 13.51 -9.05
C VAL A 56 -0.16 13.65 -10.55
N VAL A 57 -0.89 12.88 -11.36
CA VAL A 57 -0.84 12.97 -12.82
C VAL A 57 -1.46 14.29 -13.31
N ASP A 58 -2.68 14.60 -12.88
CA ASP A 58 -3.45 15.75 -13.36
C ASP A 58 -2.79 17.09 -12.98
N ALA A 59 -2.24 17.18 -11.76
CA ALA A 59 -1.58 18.39 -11.26
C ALA A 59 -0.07 18.39 -11.54
N ASN A 60 0.48 17.34 -12.18
CA ASN A 60 1.93 17.13 -12.34
C ASN A 60 2.70 17.34 -11.02
N ALA A 61 2.15 16.80 -9.93
CA ALA A 61 2.63 17.04 -8.58
C ALA A 61 3.85 16.16 -8.25
N ASP A 62 4.78 16.64 -7.43
CA ASP A 62 5.99 15.89 -7.06
C ASP A 62 5.70 14.80 -6.02
N PRO A 63 5.81 13.49 -6.35
CA PRO A 63 5.57 12.40 -5.41
C PRO A 63 6.82 12.02 -4.59
N SER A 64 7.94 12.76 -4.73
CA SER A 64 9.22 12.43 -4.10
C SER A 64 9.18 12.39 -2.56
N GLY A 65 8.22 13.11 -1.97
CA GLY A 65 7.98 13.13 -0.53
C GLY A 65 7.48 11.80 0.04
N PHE A 66 6.86 10.94 -0.76
CA PHE A 66 6.37 9.63 -0.33
C PHE A 66 7.52 8.62 -0.27
N LYS A 67 7.62 7.90 0.85
CA LYS A 67 8.50 6.73 1.01
C LYS A 67 7.77 5.43 0.73
N THR A 68 6.62 5.20 1.39
CA THR A 68 5.90 3.92 1.35
C THR A 68 4.40 4.11 1.38
N ILE A 69 3.69 3.55 0.39
CA ILE A 69 2.23 3.51 0.37
C ILE A 69 1.83 2.05 0.53
N VAL A 70 1.35 1.68 1.72
CA VAL A 70 0.78 0.37 1.97
C VAL A 70 -0.69 0.42 1.55
N TYR A 71 -1.13 -0.54 0.74
CA TYR A 71 -2.53 -0.62 0.32
C TYR A 71 -3.14 -2.00 0.55
N GLY A 72 -4.44 -2.01 0.84
CA GLY A 72 -5.19 -3.24 1.12
C GLY A 72 -6.64 -2.95 1.51
N GLY A 73 -7.37 -3.99 1.90
CA GLY A 73 -8.79 -3.88 2.30
C GLY A 73 -9.78 -3.81 1.13
N GLY A 74 -9.32 -3.93 -0.12
CA GLY A 74 -10.14 -4.03 -1.31
C GLY A 74 -9.33 -4.55 -2.50
N PRO A 75 -9.97 -4.88 -3.63
CA PRO A 75 -9.28 -5.33 -4.83
C PRO A 75 -8.43 -4.21 -5.44
N MET A 76 -7.22 -4.55 -5.85
CA MET A 76 -6.35 -3.72 -6.68
C MET A 76 -6.19 -4.40 -8.04
N TYR A 77 -6.58 -3.72 -9.13
CA TYR A 77 -6.38 -4.27 -10.46
C TYR A 77 -4.93 -4.07 -10.90
N VAL A 78 -4.42 -5.03 -11.69
CA VAL A 78 -3.05 -5.01 -12.22
C VAL A 78 -2.75 -3.70 -12.95
N GLU A 79 -3.69 -3.21 -13.75
CA GLU A 79 -3.50 -1.98 -14.51
C GLU A 79 -3.44 -0.73 -13.61
N ASP A 80 -4.22 -0.71 -12.54
CA ASP A 80 -4.20 0.42 -11.59
C ASP A 80 -2.86 0.50 -10.85
N ILE A 81 -2.32 -0.64 -10.39
CA ILE A 81 -1.02 -0.64 -9.71
C ILE A 81 0.13 -0.32 -10.67
N ARG A 82 0.03 -0.71 -11.95
CA ARG A 82 0.98 -0.28 -12.99
C ARG A 82 0.99 1.23 -13.17
N GLN A 83 -0.17 1.83 -13.35
CA GLN A 83 -0.31 3.28 -13.50
C GLN A 83 0.20 4.01 -12.25
N ALA A 84 -0.14 3.49 -11.07
CA ALA A 84 0.34 4.01 -9.81
C ALA A 84 1.87 3.97 -9.73
N MET A 85 2.51 2.84 -10.07
CA MET A 85 3.96 2.72 -10.09
C MET A 85 4.63 3.59 -11.16
N ALA A 86 3.98 3.82 -12.31
CA ALA A 86 4.50 4.69 -13.34
C ALA A 86 4.51 6.17 -12.88
N ALA A 87 3.42 6.63 -12.25
CA ALA A 87 3.29 8.00 -11.77
C ALA A 87 4.08 8.27 -10.48
N MET A 88 4.03 7.31 -9.55
CA MET A 88 4.53 7.46 -8.18
C MET A 88 5.81 6.67 -7.94
N GLY A 89 6.41 6.00 -8.93
CA GLY A 89 7.56 5.11 -8.74
C GLY A 89 7.28 3.88 -7.87
N ASP A 90 8.34 3.11 -7.60
CA ASP A 90 8.27 1.85 -6.86
C ASP A 90 8.15 2.09 -5.34
N ARG A 91 7.01 2.64 -4.89
CA ARG A 91 6.75 3.04 -3.49
C ARG A 91 5.67 2.20 -2.79
N PHE A 92 5.06 1.27 -3.50
CA PHE A 92 3.88 0.53 -3.03
C PHE A 92 4.23 -0.77 -2.30
N VAL A 93 3.35 -1.17 -1.39
CA VAL A 93 3.34 -2.48 -0.72
C VAL A 93 1.88 -2.91 -0.63
N GLN A 94 1.58 -4.14 -1.05
CA GLN A 94 0.23 -4.69 -0.91
C GLN A 94 0.13 -5.53 0.34
N ILE A 95 -1.02 -5.46 0.99
CA ILE A 95 -1.42 -6.40 2.02
C ILE A 95 -2.84 -6.91 1.75
N TYR A 96 -3.06 -8.16 2.12
CA TYR A 96 -4.38 -8.76 2.18
C TYR A 96 -4.57 -9.34 3.58
N GLY A 97 -5.76 -9.14 4.15
CA GLY A 97 -6.07 -9.63 5.47
C GLY A 97 -7.49 -9.29 5.88
N GLN A 98 -7.87 -9.79 7.04
CA GLN A 98 -9.19 -9.63 7.63
C GLN A 98 -9.06 -9.25 9.11
N GLY A 99 -10.14 -8.80 9.74
CA GLY A 99 -10.13 -8.41 11.15
C GLY A 99 -9.68 -9.54 12.08
N GLU A 100 -10.00 -10.76 11.69
CA GLU A 100 -9.73 -12.03 12.36
C GLU A 100 -8.26 -12.48 12.25
N SER A 101 -7.46 -11.85 11.38
CA SER A 101 -6.05 -12.19 11.15
C SER A 101 -5.20 -10.93 11.07
N PRO A 102 -4.81 -10.39 12.23
CA PRO A 102 -4.53 -8.97 12.57
C PRO A 102 -4.44 -7.98 11.38
N MET A 103 -5.48 -7.94 10.55
CA MET A 103 -5.54 -7.20 9.28
C MET A 103 -4.47 -7.55 8.22
N THR A 104 -3.62 -8.57 8.41
CA THR A 104 -2.59 -8.99 7.45
C THR A 104 -2.38 -10.51 7.50
N ILE A 105 -2.77 -11.17 6.41
CA ILE A 105 -2.56 -12.60 6.12
C ILE A 105 -1.39 -12.76 5.15
N THR A 106 -1.41 -11.99 4.06
CA THR A 106 -0.36 -11.99 3.03
C THR A 106 0.13 -10.58 2.73
N ALA A 107 1.35 -10.49 2.20
CA ALA A 107 1.92 -9.24 1.72
C ALA A 107 2.69 -9.42 0.41
N LEU A 108 2.60 -8.43 -0.47
CA LEU A 108 3.46 -8.29 -1.64
C LEU A 108 4.38 -7.09 -1.42
N SER A 109 5.66 -7.37 -1.23
CA SER A 109 6.65 -6.34 -0.92
C SER A 109 6.89 -5.41 -2.12
N ARG A 110 7.44 -4.23 -1.83
CA ARG A 110 7.94 -3.30 -2.85
C ARG A 110 8.91 -3.95 -3.82
N ALA A 111 9.85 -4.73 -3.30
CA ALA A 111 10.86 -5.39 -4.14
C ALA A 111 10.20 -6.36 -5.12
N GLN A 112 9.20 -7.13 -4.66
CA GLN A 112 8.44 -8.03 -5.53
C GLN A 112 7.59 -7.28 -6.56
N LEU A 113 6.99 -6.14 -6.19
CA LEU A 113 6.27 -5.27 -7.12
C LEU A 113 7.21 -4.63 -8.14
N ALA A 114 8.44 -4.28 -7.78
CA ALA A 114 9.40 -3.60 -8.65
C ALA A 114 10.18 -4.54 -9.59
N ASP A 115 10.21 -5.84 -9.31
CA ASP A 115 10.99 -6.86 -10.02
C ASP A 115 10.38 -7.26 -11.37
N ARG A 116 10.42 -6.33 -12.33
CA ARG A 116 9.90 -6.48 -13.71
C ARG A 116 10.56 -7.63 -14.49
N ASN A 117 11.72 -8.11 -14.06
CA ASN A 117 12.45 -9.20 -14.72
C ASN A 117 12.04 -10.58 -14.21
N HIS A 118 11.19 -10.66 -13.18
CA HIS A 118 10.76 -11.93 -12.64
C HIS A 118 9.93 -12.72 -13.68
N PRO A 119 10.19 -14.03 -13.91
CA PRO A 119 9.44 -14.82 -14.90
C PRO A 119 7.92 -14.88 -14.67
N ARG A 120 7.48 -14.63 -13.43
CA ARG A 120 6.07 -14.58 -13.01
C ARG A 120 5.62 -13.16 -12.64
N TYR A 121 6.23 -12.12 -13.17
CA TYR A 121 5.94 -10.72 -12.79
C TYR A 121 4.44 -10.39 -12.86
N GLU A 122 3.81 -10.68 -14.01
CA GLU A 122 2.37 -10.47 -14.23
C GLU A 122 1.50 -11.16 -13.17
N HIS A 123 1.77 -12.44 -12.91
CA HIS A 123 1.06 -13.22 -11.90
C HIS A 123 1.28 -12.68 -10.49
N ARG A 124 2.48 -12.16 -10.19
CA ARG A 124 2.78 -11.55 -8.88
C ARG A 124 2.01 -10.26 -8.69
N LEU A 125 1.95 -9.39 -9.70
CA LEU A 125 1.14 -8.16 -9.65
C LEU A 125 -0.34 -8.45 -9.41
N ALA A 126 -0.86 -9.53 -10.00
CA ALA A 126 -2.25 -9.95 -9.83
C ALA A 126 -2.52 -10.69 -8.49
N SER A 127 -1.47 -11.11 -7.78
CA SER A 127 -1.60 -11.88 -6.53
C SER A 127 -1.82 -10.98 -5.33
N VAL A 128 -2.26 -11.57 -4.20
CA VAL A 128 -2.29 -10.91 -2.87
C VAL A 128 -0.95 -11.00 -2.12
N GLY A 129 0.09 -11.53 -2.76
CA GLY A 129 1.41 -11.70 -2.17
C GLY A 129 1.63 -13.06 -1.54
N VAL A 130 2.60 -13.13 -0.63
CA VAL A 130 3.01 -14.35 0.10
C VAL A 130 2.57 -14.26 1.54
N SER A 131 2.42 -15.40 2.22
CA SER A 131 2.04 -15.44 3.64
C SER A 131 2.98 -14.59 4.49
N HIS A 132 2.39 -13.85 5.43
CA HIS A 132 3.15 -13.12 6.43
C HIS A 132 3.93 -14.10 7.32
N SER A 133 5.08 -13.69 7.86
CA SER A 133 6.02 -14.58 8.56
C SER A 133 5.45 -15.39 9.73
N MET A 134 4.35 -14.91 10.32
CA MET A 134 3.67 -15.52 11.47
C MET A 134 2.33 -16.16 11.08
N VAL A 135 2.08 -16.37 9.79
CA VAL A 135 0.81 -16.83 9.23
C VAL A 135 1.06 -18.00 8.30
N GLU A 136 0.29 -19.07 8.47
CA GLU A 136 0.18 -20.16 7.50
C GLU A 136 -1.10 -19.98 6.68
N VAL A 137 -1.00 -20.24 5.38
CA VAL A 137 -2.13 -20.12 4.45
C VAL A 137 -2.32 -21.45 3.75
N ARG A 138 -3.56 -21.94 3.75
CA ARG A 138 -4.00 -23.07 2.93
C ARG A 138 -5.21 -22.67 2.11
N VAL A 139 -5.27 -23.13 0.87
CA VAL A 139 -6.49 -23.13 0.08
C VAL A 139 -7.02 -24.55 0.18
N ALA A 140 -8.27 -24.70 0.63
CA ALA A 140 -8.88 -26.00 0.83
C ALA A 140 -10.15 -26.12 -0.01
N ASP A 141 -10.44 -27.34 -0.48
CA ASP A 141 -11.73 -27.67 -1.07
C ASP A 141 -12.85 -27.80 0.00
N ALA A 142 -14.05 -28.19 -0.43
CA ALA A 142 -15.20 -28.36 0.47
C ALA A 142 -15.02 -29.49 1.50
N ASP A 143 -14.17 -30.47 1.21
CA ASP A 143 -13.85 -31.59 2.10
C ASP A 143 -12.66 -31.27 3.02
N GLY A 144 -12.03 -30.11 2.82
CA GLY A 144 -10.96 -29.60 3.64
C GLY A 144 -9.57 -30.10 3.23
N ASN A 145 -9.42 -30.64 2.01
CA ASN A 145 -8.11 -31.01 1.43
C ASN A 145 -7.40 -29.80 0.83
#